data_AF-A0A0Q8EVC3-F1
#
_entry.id   AF-A0A0Q8EVC3-F1
#
_cell.length_a   1.000
_cell.length_b   1.000
_cell.length_c   1.000
_cell.angle_alpha   90.00
_cell.angle_beta   90.00
_cell.angle_gamma   90.00
#
_symmetry.space_group_name_H-M   'P 1'
#
loop_
_entity.id
_entity.type
_entity.pdbx_description
1 polymer ?
#
loop_
_entity_poly.entity_id
_entity_poly.type
_entity_poly.pdbx_seq_one_letter_code
_entity_poly.pdbx_strand_id
1 'polypeptide(L)'
;MGPPPGGARPAGGRPSLKGLLPTQGAFAAPEDAVLVMQRMREAVVFGTSEGRDVVVVPLSGTLDLADGTHATLRDEGGRLALQLDVPDGRRAIYRYALPDAASGALRIDITVEGDRLPGGSVRLQRAYRRMKVDVAAPERATP
;
A
#
# COMPACT_ATOMS: atom_id res chain seq x y z
N MET A 1 -34.22 -35.81 -10.85
CA MET A 1 -32.76 -35.59 -10.79
C MET A 1 -32.52 -34.09 -10.73
N GLY A 2 -31.96 -33.60 -9.61
CA GLY A 2 -31.78 -32.17 -9.35
C GLY A 2 -30.62 -31.57 -10.16
N PRO A 3 -30.64 -30.26 -10.45
CA PRO A 3 -29.51 -29.58 -11.07
C PRO A 3 -28.30 -29.56 -10.11
N PRO A 4 -27.07 -29.53 -10.63
CA PRO A 4 -25.85 -29.58 -9.82
C PRO A 4 -25.72 -28.32 -8.94
N PRO A 5 -25.09 -28.45 -7.76
CA PRO A 5 -24.86 -27.31 -6.89
C PRO A 5 -23.87 -26.36 -7.57
N GLY A 6 -24.39 -25.21 -8.01
CA GLY A 6 -23.57 -24.08 -8.40
C GLY A 6 -22.69 -23.68 -7.23
N GLY A 7 -21.41 -23.98 -7.33
CA GLY A 7 -20.40 -23.52 -6.39
C GLY A 7 -20.53 -22.01 -6.24
N ALA A 8 -20.86 -21.58 -5.02
CA ALA A 8 -20.90 -20.20 -4.64
C ALA A 8 -19.55 -19.56 -5.01
N ARG A 9 -19.57 -18.74 -6.06
CA ARG A 9 -18.52 -17.74 -6.31
C ARG A 9 -18.41 -16.93 -5.02
N PRO A 10 -17.25 -16.87 -4.33
CA PRO A 10 -17.13 -15.95 -3.22
C PRO A 10 -17.37 -14.55 -3.78
N ALA A 11 -18.39 -13.90 -3.22
CA ALA A 11 -18.72 -12.51 -3.48
C ALA A 11 -17.45 -11.66 -3.34
N GLY A 12 -17.26 -10.72 -4.25
CA GLY A 12 -16.07 -9.86 -4.40
C GLY A 12 -15.77 -8.98 -3.18
N GLY A 13 -15.35 -9.59 -2.08
CA GLY A 13 -14.62 -8.92 -1.02
C GLY A 13 -13.27 -8.49 -1.57
N ARG A 14 -12.96 -7.19 -1.45
CA ARG A 14 -11.62 -6.70 -1.74
C ARG A 14 -10.63 -7.50 -0.88
N PRO A 15 -9.49 -7.95 -1.42
CA PRO A 15 -8.48 -8.60 -0.61
C PRO A 15 -8.04 -7.66 0.52
N SER A 16 -8.34 -8.03 1.77
CA SER A 16 -8.02 -7.22 2.94
C SER A 16 -6.64 -7.62 3.49
N LEU A 17 -5.91 -6.62 4.00
CA LEU A 17 -4.66 -6.87 4.74
C LEU A 17 -4.94 -7.17 6.22
N LYS A 18 -6.22 -7.10 6.63
CA LYS A 18 -6.67 -7.34 8.01
C LYS A 18 -6.33 -8.77 8.41
N GLY A 19 -5.52 -8.92 9.47
CA GLY A 19 -5.01 -10.20 9.96
C GLY A 19 -3.70 -10.66 9.30
N LEU A 20 -3.34 -10.13 8.13
CA LEU A 20 -2.10 -10.47 7.43
C LEU A 20 -0.92 -9.60 7.85
N LEU A 21 -1.17 -8.34 8.23
CA LEU A 21 -0.16 -7.40 8.68
C LEU A 21 -0.62 -6.63 9.92
N PRO A 22 0.33 -6.12 10.74
CA PRO A 22 0.03 -5.12 11.76
C PRO A 22 -0.68 -3.91 11.16
N THR A 23 -1.51 -3.22 11.97
CA THR A 23 -2.28 -2.05 11.54
C THR A 23 -1.39 -0.96 10.92
N GLN A 24 -0.18 -0.80 11.43
CA GLN A 24 0.82 0.13 10.91
C GLN A 24 1.19 -0.20 9.46
N GLY A 25 1.30 -1.48 9.07
CA GLY A 25 1.66 -1.85 7.70
C GLY A 25 0.63 -1.47 6.63
N ALA A 26 -0.59 -1.06 7.01
CA ALA A 26 -1.65 -0.69 6.08
C ALA A 26 -1.48 0.71 5.47
N PHE A 27 -0.60 1.59 6.00
CA PHE A 27 -0.42 2.95 5.46
C PHE A 27 0.01 2.96 3.98
N ALA A 28 0.71 1.91 3.55
CA ALA A 28 1.24 1.74 2.20
C ALA A 28 0.15 1.40 1.16
N ALA A 29 -0.96 0.80 1.61
CA ALA A 29 -2.08 0.41 0.78
C ALA A 29 -3.39 0.40 1.60
N PRO A 30 -3.88 1.58 2.02
CA PRO A 30 -5.04 1.71 2.90
C PRO A 30 -6.30 1.13 2.25
N GLU A 31 -7.07 0.37 3.03
CA GLU A 31 -8.23 -0.37 2.49
C GLU A 31 -9.46 0.50 2.25
N ASP A 32 -9.72 1.36 3.22
CA ASP A 32 -10.94 2.16 3.34
C ASP A 32 -10.65 3.67 3.21
N ALA A 33 -9.45 4.05 2.75
CA ALA A 33 -9.04 5.45 2.60
C ALA A 33 -8.33 5.72 1.26
N VAL A 34 -8.29 7.00 0.88
CA VAL A 34 -7.50 7.46 -0.26
C VAL A 34 -6.02 7.36 0.10
N LEU A 35 -5.22 6.76 -0.77
CA LEU A 35 -3.77 6.79 -0.67
C LEU A 35 -3.23 8.09 -1.25
N VAL A 36 -2.59 8.88 -0.41
CA VAL A 36 -1.76 10.02 -0.82
C VAL A 36 -0.31 9.52 -0.86
N MET A 37 0.30 9.54 -2.04
CA MET A 37 1.71 9.16 -2.22
C MET A 37 2.45 10.28 -2.93
N GLN A 38 3.42 10.89 -2.25
CA GLN A 38 4.23 11.97 -2.78
C GLN A 38 5.71 11.58 -2.75
N ARG A 39 6.30 11.42 -3.93
CA ARG A 39 7.74 11.19 -4.07
C ARG A 39 8.48 12.52 -3.96
N MET A 40 9.40 12.60 -3.01
CA MET A 40 10.37 13.68 -2.85
C MET A 40 11.73 13.24 -3.40
N ARG A 41 12.74 14.11 -3.28
CA ARG A 41 14.10 13.82 -3.75
C ARG A 41 14.75 12.67 -2.97
N GLU A 42 14.53 12.60 -1.66
CA GLU A 42 15.23 11.67 -0.76
C GLU A 42 14.28 10.76 0.05
N ALA A 43 12.97 10.94 -0.11
CA ALA A 43 11.95 10.20 0.63
C ALA A 43 10.66 10.06 -0.18
N VAL A 44 9.77 9.18 0.28
CA VAL A 44 8.38 9.12 -0.16
C VAL A 44 7.48 9.33 1.04
N VAL A 45 6.54 10.24 0.90
CA VAL A 45 5.50 10.53 1.88
C VAL A 45 4.27 9.72 1.52
N PHE A 46 3.83 8.90 2.47
CA PHE A 46 2.57 8.18 2.42
C PHE A 46 1.59 8.84 3.40
N GLY A 47 0.35 9.00 2.97
CA GLY A 47 -0.70 9.55 3.82
C GLY A 47 -2.09 9.10 3.39
N THR A 48 -3.07 9.51 4.19
CA THR A 48 -4.49 9.33 3.89
C THR A 48 -5.17 10.68 3.64
N SER A 49 -6.32 10.69 2.97
CA SER A 49 -7.11 11.92 2.76
C SER A 49 -7.56 12.60 4.05
N GLU A 50 -7.65 11.87 5.17
CA GLU A 50 -7.97 12.47 6.48
C GLU A 50 -6.77 13.17 7.12
N GLY A 51 -5.56 12.99 6.59
CA GLY A 51 -4.34 13.62 7.09
C GLY A 51 -3.88 13.15 8.48
N ARG A 52 -4.52 12.12 9.04
CA ARG A 52 -4.27 11.64 10.41
C ARG A 52 -3.05 10.73 10.53
N ASP A 53 -2.71 10.02 9.46
CA ASP A 53 -1.59 9.08 9.42
C ASP A 53 -0.69 9.45 8.24
N VAL A 54 0.43 10.12 8.54
CA VAL A 54 1.47 10.48 7.56
C VAL A 54 2.75 9.75 7.92
N VAL A 55 3.27 8.96 6.98
CA VAL A 55 4.51 8.18 7.13
C VAL A 55 5.50 8.61 6.07
N VAL A 56 6.69 9.03 6.50
CA VAL A 56 7.76 9.48 5.61
C VAL A 56 8.84 8.40 5.58
N VAL A 57 8.97 7.69 4.45
CA VAL A 57 9.95 6.62 4.28
C VAL A 57 11.12 7.13 3.43
N PRO A 58 12.36 7.12 3.93
CA PRO A 58 13.52 7.55 3.15
C PRO A 58 13.79 6.57 2.00
N LEU A 59 14.22 7.10 0.85
CA LEU A 59 14.67 6.29 -0.30
C LEU A 59 16.02 5.61 -0.03
N SER A 60 16.81 6.21 0.88
CA SER A 60 18.10 5.70 1.31
C SER A 60 18.03 5.38 2.81
N GLY A 61 17.67 4.14 3.14
CA GLY A 61 17.69 3.65 4.51
C GLY A 61 16.49 2.78 4.89
N THR A 62 16.39 2.55 6.20
CA THR A 62 15.28 1.83 6.83
C THR A 62 14.60 2.79 7.81
N LEU A 63 13.27 2.82 7.80
CA LEU A 63 12.45 3.50 8.77
C LEU A 63 11.93 2.47 9.77
N ASP A 64 12.13 2.74 11.07
CA ASP A 64 11.56 1.92 12.13
C ASP A 64 10.18 2.47 12.51
N LEU A 65 9.17 1.61 12.44
CA LEU A 65 7.81 1.92 12.85
C LEU A 65 7.61 1.60 14.34
N ALA A 66 6.59 2.20 14.95
CA ALA A 66 6.36 2.11 16.40
C ALA A 66 6.12 0.70 16.93
N ASP A 67 5.71 -0.24 16.06
CA ASP A 67 5.46 -1.64 16.39
C ASP A 67 6.70 -2.55 16.18
N GLY A 68 7.86 -1.96 15.91
CA GLY A 68 9.09 -2.68 15.58
C GLY A 68 9.16 -3.16 14.14
N THR A 69 8.19 -2.80 13.29
CA THR A 69 8.26 -3.09 11.85
C THR A 69 9.30 -2.22 11.19
N HIS A 70 10.18 -2.82 10.40
CA HIS A 70 11.19 -2.13 9.62
C HIS A 70 10.69 -1.90 8.20
N ALA A 71 10.66 -0.65 7.75
CA ALA A 71 10.24 -0.27 6.41
C ALA A 71 11.44 0.15 5.55
N THR A 72 11.66 -0.54 4.45
CA THR A 72 12.74 -0.22 3.50
C THR A 72 12.14 0.09 2.13
N LEU A 73 12.45 1.27 1.60
CA LEU A 73 12.00 1.70 0.29
C LEU A 73 13.13 1.55 -0.74
N ARG A 74 12.80 1.08 -1.94
CA ARG A 74 13.72 0.90 -3.05
C ARG A 74 13.12 1.44 -4.34
N ASP A 75 13.96 2.02 -5.18
CA ASP A 75 13.61 2.33 -6.57
C ASP A 75 14.14 1.23 -7.48
N GLU A 76 13.23 0.44 -8.06
CA GLU A 76 13.48 -0.64 -8.99
C GLU A 76 13.21 -0.16 -10.43
N GLY A 77 14.12 0.65 -10.97
CA GLY A 77 14.07 1.07 -12.38
C GLY A 77 12.87 1.98 -12.72
N GLY A 78 12.58 2.95 -11.85
CA GLY A 78 11.45 3.86 -12.00
C GLY A 78 10.15 3.37 -11.36
N ARG A 79 10.19 2.21 -10.69
CA ARG A 79 9.09 1.66 -9.89
C ARG A 79 9.48 1.69 -8.42
N LEU A 80 8.58 2.14 -7.56
CA LEU A 80 8.82 2.09 -6.13
C LEU A 80 8.48 0.69 -5.61
N ALA A 81 9.33 0.17 -4.74
CA ALA A 81 9.10 -1.06 -3.99
C ALA A 81 9.31 -0.76 -2.50
N LEU A 82 8.29 -0.98 -1.68
CA LEU A 82 8.37 -0.87 -0.23
C LEU A 82 8.35 -2.27 0.37
N GLN A 83 9.35 -2.59 1.17
CA GLN A 83 9.41 -3.80 1.98
C GLN A 83 9.12 -3.42 3.44
N LEU A 84 8.27 -4.19 4.09
CA LEU A 84 8.05 -4.15 5.54
C LEU A 84 8.48 -5.50 6.12
N ASP A 85 9.46 -5.50 7.02
CA ASP A 85 9.84 -6.66 7.82
C ASP A 85 9.21 -6.53 9.21
N VAL A 86 8.30 -7.45 9.53
CA VAL A 86 7.55 -7.47 10.78
C VAL A 86 8.30 -8.33 11.81
N PRO A 87 8.36 -7.94 13.09
CA PRO A 87 9.10 -8.70 14.13
C PRO A 87 8.68 -10.16 14.30
N ASP A 88 7.46 -10.51 13.89
CA ASP A 88 6.95 -11.87 13.98
C ASP A 88 7.40 -12.80 12.84
N GLY A 89 8.33 -12.33 12.00
CA GLY A 89 8.91 -13.07 10.89
C GLY A 89 8.15 -12.93 9.57
N ARG A 90 7.06 -12.16 9.53
CA ARG A 90 6.36 -11.85 8.28
C ARG A 90 7.10 -10.74 7.51
N ARG A 91 7.04 -10.83 6.18
CA ARG A 91 7.52 -9.79 5.27
C ARG A 91 6.41 -9.37 4.33
N ALA A 92 6.14 -8.07 4.20
CA ALA A 92 5.28 -7.53 3.15
C ALA A 92 6.09 -6.78 2.11
N ILE A 93 5.78 -7.00 0.83
CA ILE A 93 6.40 -6.34 -0.30
C ILE A 93 5.29 -5.67 -1.10
N TYR A 94 5.35 -4.35 -1.19
CA TYR A 94 4.47 -3.51 -1.98
C TYR A 94 5.22 -3.02 -3.21
N ARG A 95 4.72 -3.33 -4.40
CA ARG A 95 5.27 -2.85 -5.66
C ARG A 95 4.29 -1.87 -6.29
N TYR A 96 4.71 -0.63 -6.45
CA TYR A 96 3.90 0.44 -7.01
C TYR A 96 4.14 0.55 -8.52
N ALA A 97 3.14 0.19 -9.31
CA ALA A 97 3.12 0.41 -10.74
C ALA A 97 2.48 1.77 -11.02
N LEU A 98 3.29 2.73 -11.46
CA LEU A 98 2.83 4.07 -11.84
C LEU A 98 1.68 3.97 -12.85
N PRO A 99 0.69 4.88 -12.76
CA PRO A 99 -0.48 4.84 -13.63
C PRO A 99 -0.05 4.91 -15.10
N ASP A 100 -0.49 3.93 -15.89
CA ASP A 100 -0.35 4.02 -17.34
C ASP A 100 -1.29 5.12 -17.88
N ALA A 101 -0.92 5.75 -19.00
CA ALA A 101 -1.64 6.89 -19.57
C ALA A 101 -3.10 6.57 -19.95
N ALA A 102 -3.45 5.31 -20.20
CA ALA A 102 -4.78 4.83 -20.56
C ALA A 102 -5.66 4.52 -19.34
N SER A 103 -5.11 4.02 -18.22
CA SER A 103 -5.92 3.69 -17.04
C SER A 103 -5.98 4.79 -15.98
N GLY A 104 -4.93 5.62 -15.87
CA GLY A 104 -4.83 6.66 -14.86
C GLY A 104 -4.89 6.14 -13.41
N ALA A 105 -4.73 4.83 -13.19
CA ALA A 105 -4.86 4.19 -11.90
C ALA A 105 -3.50 3.67 -11.40
N LEU A 106 -3.13 4.04 -10.18
CA LEU A 106 -1.99 3.48 -9.47
C LEU A 106 -2.35 2.04 -9.07
N ARG A 107 -1.55 1.06 -9.54
CA ARG A 107 -1.70 -0.34 -9.12
C ARG A 107 -0.61 -0.68 -8.11
N ILE A 108 -0.99 -1.41 -7.08
CA ILE A 108 -0.10 -1.87 -6.03
C ILE A 108 -0.23 -3.38 -5.94
N ASP A 109 0.86 -4.08 -6.25
CA ASP A 109 0.95 -5.51 -6.03
C ASP A 109 1.55 -5.74 -4.64
N ILE A 110 0.82 -6.47 -3.81
CA ILE A 110 1.15 -6.71 -2.41
C ILE A 110 1.41 -8.20 -2.24
N THR A 111 2.61 -8.54 -1.79
CA THR A 111 2.98 -9.91 -1.45
C THR A 111 3.31 -9.95 0.03
N VAL A 112 2.63 -10.81 0.79
CA VAL A 112 2.94 -11.07 2.19
C VAL A 112 3.51 -12.47 2.28
N GLU A 113 4.69 -12.61 2.86
CA GLU A 113 5.44 -13.84 3.02
C GLU A 113 5.62 -14.14 4.52
N GLY A 114 5.65 -15.41 4.88
CA GLY A 114 5.93 -15.85 6.25
C GLY A 114 5.41 -17.24 6.54
N ASP A 115 6.11 -17.97 7.40
CA ASP A 115 5.84 -19.38 7.71
C ASP A 115 4.49 -19.60 8.42
N ARG A 116 3.94 -18.54 9.02
CA ARG A 116 2.63 -18.56 9.69
C ARG A 116 1.45 -18.32 8.75
N LEU A 117 1.69 -18.10 7.46
CA LEU A 117 0.64 -17.90 6.47
C LEU A 117 0.23 -19.23 5.82
N PRO A 118 -1.07 -19.41 5.52
CA PRO A 118 -1.52 -20.58 4.77
C PRO A 118 -0.88 -20.57 3.37
N GLY A 119 0.02 -21.52 3.12
CA GLY A 119 0.78 -21.63 1.87
C GLY A 119 2.08 -20.81 1.82
N GLY A 120 2.54 -20.24 2.93
CA GLY A 120 3.83 -19.53 3.07
C GLY A 120 3.86 -18.13 2.43
N SER A 121 2.94 -17.82 1.52
CA SER A 121 2.78 -16.49 0.96
C SER A 121 1.34 -16.21 0.51
N VAL A 122 0.96 -14.94 0.54
CA VAL A 122 -0.33 -14.43 0.08
C VAL A 122 -0.06 -13.27 -0.88
N ARG A 123 -0.73 -13.26 -2.03
CA ARG A 123 -0.62 -12.19 -3.04
C ARG A 123 -1.95 -11.51 -3.25
N LEU A 124 -1.92 -10.19 -3.27
CA LEU A 124 -3.09 -9.33 -3.37
C LEU A 124 -2.75 -8.18 -4.32
N GLN A 125 -3.74 -7.66 -5.02
CA GLN A 125 -3.57 -6.48 -5.86
C GLN A 125 -4.60 -5.42 -5.46
N ARG A 126 -4.15 -4.17 -5.41
CA ARG A 126 -4.99 -3.01 -5.11
C ARG A 126 -4.82 -1.95 -6.18
N ALA A 127 -5.92 -1.32 -6.58
CA ALA A 127 -5.91 -0.25 -7.57
C ALA A 127 -6.55 1.01 -7.00
N TYR A 128 -5.85 2.13 -7.12
CA TYR A 128 -6.31 3.46 -6.75
C TYR A 128 -6.45 4.30 -8.00
N ARG A 129 -7.62 4.90 -8.21
CA ARG A 129 -7.79 5.88 -9.28
C ARG A 129 -7.12 7.18 -8.86
N ARG A 130 -6.35 7.80 -9.76
CA ARG A 130 -5.77 9.12 -9.50
C ARG A 130 -6.90 10.12 -9.28
N MET A 131 -7.02 10.64 -8.07
CA MET A 131 -7.82 11.84 -7.83
C MET A 131 -7.01 13.04 -8.34
N LYS A 132 -7.62 13.82 -9.24
CA LYS A 132 -7.10 15.15 -9.56
C LYS A 132 -7.41 16.02 -8.34
N VAL A 133 -6.39 16.26 -7.52
CA VAL A 133 -6.46 17.32 -6.51
C VAL A 133 -6.03 18.59 -7.23
N ASP A 134 -6.97 19.48 -7.50
CA ASP A 134 -6.64 20.87 -7.81
C ASP A 134 -6.06 21.47 -6.54
N VAL A 135 -4.74 21.46 -6.42
CA VAL A 135 -4.05 22.26 -5.41
C VAL A 135 -4.12 23.69 -5.92
N ALA A 136 -5.27 24.35 -5.72
CA ALA A 136 -5.32 25.79 -5.76
C ALA A 136 -4.20 26.27 -4.83
N ALA A 137 -3.31 27.10 -5.38
CA ALA A 137 -2.13 27.59 -4.72
C ALA A 137 -2.44 27.96 -3.25
N PRO A 138 -1.53 27.67 -2.29
CA PRO A 138 -1.75 28.11 -0.92
C PRO A 138 -2.01 29.62 -0.98
N GLU A 139 -3.20 30.05 -0.55
CA GLU A 139 -3.44 31.46 -0.31
C GLU A 139 -2.35 31.88 0.67
N ARG A 140 -1.41 32.71 0.19
CA ARG A 140 -0.48 33.40 1.06
C ARG A 140 -1.33 34.11 2.10
N ALA A 141 -1.30 33.60 3.33
CA ALA A 141 -1.66 34.43 4.48
C ALA A 141 -0.77 35.67 4.39
N THR A 142 -1.40 36.79 4.08
CA THR A 142 -0.76 38.10 3.93
C THR A 142 -1.42 39.00 4.97
N PRO A 143 -0.69 39.95 5.57
CA PRO A 143 0.53 39.85 6.36
C PRO A 143 0.28 39.78 7.88
#